data_AF-A0A0F9H6Y5-F1
#
_entry.id   AF-A0A0F9H6Y5-F1
#
_cell.length_a   1.000
_cell.length_b   1.000
_cell.length_c   1.000
_cell.angle_alpha   90.00
_cell.angle_beta   90.00
_cell.angle_gamma   90.00
#
_symmetry.space_group_name_H-M   'P 1'
#
loop_
_entity.id
_entity.type
_entity.pdbx_description
1 polymer ?
#
loop_
_entity_poly.entity_id
_entity_poly.type
_entity_poly.pdbx_seq_one_letter_code
_entity_poly.pdbx_strand_id
1 'polypeptide(L)'
;MASIIHEKNVRATFPQRLVQGAKSWYKIVEPVLVNRMLMLKAVEAGYFSGKSKKHGINRSHPINLMDRSLSILIPYLIMSNPKLLITSKKTEYRPFAKTTEMAFNHLIEEIKFARNSLRPVVRDAMLGLGILKT
;
A
#
# COMPACT_ATOMS: atom_id res chain seq x y z
N MET A 1 1.00 -18.47 24.09
CA MET A 1 0.95 -18.85 22.66
C MET A 1 2.06 -18.11 21.94
N ALA A 2 3.13 -18.81 21.55
CA ALA A 2 4.27 -18.22 20.85
C ALA A 2 3.82 -17.64 19.51
N SER A 3 3.96 -16.33 19.34
CA SER A 3 3.76 -15.65 18.07
C SER A 3 4.90 -16.05 17.14
N ILE A 4 4.60 -16.60 15.95
CA ILE A 4 5.61 -16.92 14.91
C ILE A 4 6.39 -15.67 14.46
N ILE A 5 5.86 -14.48 14.74
CA ILE A 5 6.48 -13.18 14.44
C ILE A 5 7.55 -12.82 15.48
N HIS A 6 7.43 -13.33 16.71
CA HIS A 6 8.33 -12.97 17.82
C HIS A 6 9.21 -14.13 18.29
N GLU A 7 8.82 -15.38 18.07
CA GLU A 7 9.57 -16.56 18.51
C GLU A 7 9.77 -17.59 17.39
N LYS A 8 11.02 -17.98 17.19
CA LYS A 8 11.41 -19.01 16.21
C LYS A 8 10.96 -20.38 16.70
N ASN A 9 9.87 -20.89 16.15
CA ASN A 9 9.45 -22.27 16.41
C ASN A 9 10.36 -23.25 15.63
N VAL A 10 11.48 -23.66 16.24
CA VAL A 10 12.48 -24.55 15.62
C VAL A 10 11.98 -26.00 15.54
N ARG A 11 10.97 -26.38 16.34
CA ARG A 11 10.48 -27.76 16.45
C ARG A 11 9.43 -28.15 15.40
N ALA A 12 8.75 -27.18 14.80
CA ALA A 12 7.72 -27.44 13.78
C ALA A 12 8.32 -27.60 12.37
N THR A 13 7.69 -28.44 11.54
CA THR A 13 8.11 -28.61 10.13
C THR A 13 7.88 -27.33 9.33
N PHE A 14 8.64 -27.13 8.25
CA PHE A 14 8.51 -25.93 7.41
C PHE A 14 7.07 -25.68 6.92
N PRO A 15 6.31 -26.68 6.41
CA PRO A 15 4.92 -26.47 6.02
C PRO A 15 4.02 -26.01 7.18
N GLN A 16 4.20 -26.58 8.38
CA GLN A 16 3.43 -26.17 9.56
C GLN A 16 3.71 -24.71 9.94
N ARG A 17 4.98 -24.27 9.85
CA ARG A 17 5.36 -22.87 10.12
C ARG A 17 4.76 -21.91 9.09
N LEU A 18 4.70 -22.30 7.81
CA LEU A 18 4.04 -21.51 6.78
C LEU A 18 2.55 -21.35 7.05
N VAL A 19 1.84 -22.45 7.35
CA VAL A 19 0.40 -22.42 7.66
C VAL A 19 0.14 -21.55 8.90
N GLN A 20 0.96 -21.69 9.93
CA GLN A 20 0.86 -20.85 11.12
C GLN A 20 1.12 -19.37 10.81
N GLY A 21 2.17 -19.06 10.03
CA GLY A 21 2.49 -17.71 9.59
C GLY A 21 1.36 -17.06 8.79
N ALA A 22 0.77 -17.81 7.85
CA ALA A 22 -0.38 -17.35 7.08
C ALA A 22 -1.60 -17.06 7.97
N LYS A 23 -1.90 -17.94 8.94
CA LYS A 23 -2.99 -17.72 9.91
C LYS A 23 -2.74 -16.50 10.79
N SER A 24 -1.52 -16.28 11.25
CA SER A 24 -1.19 -15.08 12.05
C SER A 24 -1.30 -13.81 11.23
N TRP A 25 -0.82 -13.82 9.98
CA TRP A 25 -0.95 -12.67 9.08
C TRP A 25 -2.41 -12.35 8.77
N TYR A 26 -3.22 -13.39 8.49
CA TYR A 26 -4.65 -13.23 8.23
C TYR A 26 -5.34 -12.51 9.38
N LYS A 27 -5.10 -12.91 10.64
CA LYS A 27 -5.68 -12.25 11.82
C LYS A 27 -5.31 -10.76 11.93
N ILE A 28 -4.10 -10.38 11.53
CA ILE A 28 -3.64 -8.99 11.57
C ILE A 28 -4.33 -8.17 10.47
N VAL A 29 -4.50 -8.76 9.28
CA VAL A 29 -4.96 -8.04 8.09
C VAL A 29 -6.48 -8.12 7.90
N GLU A 30 -7.17 -9.04 8.56
CA GLU A 30 -8.63 -9.21 8.57
C GLU A 30 -9.42 -7.90 8.74
N PRO A 31 -9.19 -7.05 9.77
CA PRO A 31 -9.95 -5.80 9.92
C PRO A 31 -9.74 -4.86 8.71
N VAL A 32 -8.54 -4.86 8.15
CA VAL A 32 -8.20 -4.02 7.01
C VAL A 32 -8.84 -4.54 5.73
N LEU A 33 -8.93 -5.86 5.55
CA LEU A 33 -9.63 -6.47 4.41
C LEU A 33 -11.13 -6.18 4.44
N VAL A 34 -11.76 -6.24 5.61
CA VAL A 34 -13.18 -5.90 5.76
C VAL A 34 -13.43 -4.45 5.36
N ASN A 35 -12.61 -3.51 5.87
CA ASN A 35 -12.70 -2.10 5.51
C ASN A 35 -12.45 -1.88 4.00
N ARG A 36 -11.49 -2.60 3.43
CA ARG A 36 -11.19 -2.55 1.99
C ARG A 36 -12.35 -3.01 1.13
N MET A 37 -13.03 -4.09 1.52
CA MET A 37 -14.22 -4.53 0.79
C MET A 37 -15.34 -3.48 0.84
N LEU A 38 -15.55 -2.80 1.97
CA LEU A 38 -16.54 -1.73 2.08
C LEU A 38 -16.19 -0.56 1.15
N MET A 39 -14.94 -0.12 1.15
CA MET A 39 -14.45 0.96 0.28
C MET A 39 -14.56 0.59 -1.20
N LEU A 40 -14.18 -0.64 -1.58
CA LEU A 40 -14.30 -1.10 -2.97
C LEU A 40 -15.75 -1.15 -3.44
N LYS A 41 -16.69 -1.61 -2.59
CA LYS A 41 -18.13 -1.56 -2.91
C LYS A 41 -18.63 -0.13 -3.10
N ALA A 42 -18.14 0.81 -2.29
CA ALA A 42 -18.49 2.24 -2.42
C ALA A 42 -17.91 2.87 -3.70
N VAL A 43 -16.66 2.52 -4.06
CA VAL A 43 -16.01 2.96 -5.31
C VAL A 43 -16.63 2.30 -6.54
N GLU A 44 -17.15 1.09 -6.40
CA GLU A 44 -17.92 0.46 -7.47
C GLU A 44 -19.28 1.14 -7.66
N ALA A 45 -19.91 1.65 -6.60
CA ALA A 45 -21.25 2.25 -6.62
C ALA A 45 -22.28 1.40 -7.39
N GLY A 46 -22.20 0.08 -7.26
CA GLY A 46 -23.11 -0.85 -7.94
C GLY A 46 -22.93 -0.97 -9.45
N TYR A 47 -21.80 -0.51 -10.00
CA TYR A 47 -21.45 -0.68 -11.41
C TYR A 47 -21.41 -2.15 -11.85
N PHE A 48 -20.95 -3.07 -10.97
CA PHE A 48 -20.93 -4.52 -11.22
C PHE A 48 -22.02 -5.30 -10.45
N SER A 49 -22.87 -4.64 -9.65
CA SER A 49 -23.91 -5.30 -8.86
C SER A 49 -25.20 -5.64 -9.62
N GLY A 50 -25.29 -5.26 -10.90
CA GLY A 50 -26.48 -5.48 -11.72
C GLY A 50 -26.65 -6.93 -12.15
N LYS A 51 -27.85 -7.48 -11.95
CA LYS A 51 -28.40 -8.68 -12.62
C LYS A 51 -28.49 -8.50 -14.15
N SER A 52 -27.42 -8.10 -14.83
CA SER A 52 -27.45 -7.82 -16.25
C SER A 52 -26.90 -9.00 -17.05
N LYS A 53 -27.74 -10.01 -17.20
CA LYS A 53 -27.53 -11.07 -18.19
C LYS A 53 -27.79 -10.59 -19.63
N LYS A 54 -28.25 -9.35 -19.86
CA LYS A 54 -28.63 -8.90 -21.21
C LYS A 54 -28.08 -7.55 -21.68
N HIS A 55 -27.95 -6.49 -20.88
CA HIS A 55 -27.32 -5.22 -21.31
C HIS A 55 -26.55 -4.53 -20.17
N GLY A 56 -25.23 -4.75 -20.15
CA GLY A 56 -24.38 -4.87 -18.97
C GLY A 56 -23.83 -3.61 -18.28
N ILE A 57 -24.50 -2.46 -18.25
CA ILE A 57 -24.02 -1.31 -17.46
C ILE A 57 -25.21 -0.48 -16.98
N ASN A 58 -25.41 -0.35 -15.66
CA ASN A 58 -26.43 0.53 -15.09
C ASN A 58 -25.93 1.98 -15.15
N ARG A 59 -26.16 2.66 -16.29
CA ARG A 59 -25.69 4.03 -16.58
C ARG A 59 -26.41 5.13 -15.79
N SER A 60 -27.33 4.77 -14.89
CA SER A 60 -28.14 5.73 -14.12
C SER A 60 -27.43 6.34 -12.91
N HIS A 61 -26.17 5.97 -12.62
CA HIS A 61 -25.45 6.54 -11.47
C HIS A 61 -24.93 7.95 -11.79
N PRO A 62 -25.50 9.01 -11.19
CA PRO A 62 -25.03 10.36 -11.36
C PRO A 62 -23.88 10.58 -10.38
N ILE A 63 -22.64 10.44 -10.85
CA ILE A 63 -21.38 10.78 -10.15
C ILE A 63 -21.06 9.92 -8.92
N ASN A 64 -20.04 9.07 -9.03
CA ASN A 64 -19.44 8.44 -7.85
C ASN A 64 -18.51 9.44 -7.12
N LEU A 65 -18.97 9.98 -6.00
CA LEU A 65 -18.19 10.93 -5.18
C LEU A 65 -16.94 10.32 -4.56
N MET A 66 -16.93 9.01 -4.28
CA MET A 66 -15.75 8.32 -3.73
C MET A 66 -14.67 8.17 -4.79
N ASP A 67 -15.03 7.80 -6.02
CA ASP A 67 -14.08 7.74 -7.13
C ASP A 67 -13.52 9.14 -7.47
N ARG A 68 -14.37 10.17 -7.39
CA ARG A 68 -13.93 11.57 -7.57
C ARG A 68 -13.01 12.05 -6.46
N SER A 69 -13.31 11.75 -5.19
CA SER A 69 -12.45 12.16 -4.07
C SER A 69 -11.08 11.50 -4.14
N LEU A 70 -11.01 10.20 -4.48
CA LEU A 70 -9.75 9.49 -4.72
C LEU A 70 -8.98 10.11 -5.89
N SER A 71 -9.67 10.39 -7.00
CA SER A 71 -9.05 11.00 -8.20
C SER A 71 -8.49 12.40 -7.93
N ILE A 72 -9.08 13.16 -7.01
CA ILE A 72 -8.59 14.47 -6.59
C ILE A 72 -7.41 14.33 -5.62
N LEU A 73 -7.56 13.51 -4.58
CA LEU A 73 -6.59 13.44 -3.48
C LEU A 73 -5.28 12.75 -3.88
N ILE A 74 -5.35 11.68 -4.68
CA ILE A 74 -4.17 10.89 -5.04
C ILE A 74 -3.10 11.79 -5.70
N PRO A 75 -3.38 12.55 -6.77
CA PRO A 75 -2.39 13.45 -7.37
C PRO A 75 -1.73 14.42 -6.39
N TYR A 76 -2.48 14.99 -5.43
CA TYR A 76 -1.93 15.90 -4.43
C TYR A 76 -0.96 15.20 -3.47
N LEU A 77 -1.26 13.96 -3.05
CA LEU A 77 -0.40 13.21 -2.14
C LEU A 77 0.91 12.75 -2.77
N ILE A 78 0.94 12.61 -4.10
CA ILE A 78 2.11 12.09 -4.85
C ILE A 78 2.61 13.07 -5.92
N MET A 79 2.31 14.36 -5.76
CA MET A 79 2.60 15.39 -6.76
C MET A 79 4.11 15.51 -7.05
N SER A 80 4.93 15.31 -6.02
CA SER A 80 6.38 15.38 -6.07
C SER A 80 7.03 14.10 -5.56
N ASN A 81 8.24 13.80 -6.06
CA ASN A 81 9.07 12.76 -5.48
C ASN A 81 9.41 13.11 -4.01
N PRO A 82 9.32 12.16 -3.07
CA PRO A 82 9.78 12.38 -1.70
C PRO A 82 11.30 12.59 -1.70
N LYS A 83 11.78 13.50 -0.85
CA LYS A 83 13.22 13.66 -0.60
C LYS A 83 13.59 13.01 0.72
N LEU A 84 14.68 12.28 0.72
CA LEU A 84 15.26 11.70 1.92
C LEU A 84 16.25 12.67 2.54
N LEU A 85 16.22 12.75 3.88
CA LEU A 85 17.19 13.46 4.70
C LEU A 85 17.99 12.41 5.46
N ILE A 86 19.29 12.28 5.18
CA ILE A 86 20.15 11.26 5.80
C ILE A 86 21.20 11.97 6.64
N THR A 87 21.07 11.82 7.96
CA THR A 87 21.98 12.47 8.92
C THR A 87 22.69 11.44 9.78
N SER A 88 23.97 11.68 10.08
CA SER A 88 24.71 10.90 11.06
C SER A 88 24.70 11.59 12.44
N LYS A 89 24.53 10.79 13.50
CA LYS A 89 24.71 11.24 14.89
C LYS A 89 26.16 11.66 15.17
N LYS A 90 27.13 11.02 14.51
CA LYS A 90 28.56 11.30 14.65
C LYS A 90 28.98 12.35 13.63
N THR A 91 29.67 13.40 14.09
CA THR A 91 30.14 14.53 13.27
C THR A 91 31.07 14.10 12.14
N GLU A 92 31.97 13.16 12.43
CA GLU A 92 32.95 12.61 11.48
C GLU A 92 32.32 11.99 10.23
N TYR A 93 31.14 11.38 10.36
CA TYR A 93 30.45 10.70 9.27
C TYR A 93 29.41 11.58 8.56
N ARG A 94 29.28 12.86 8.93
CA ARG A 94 28.35 13.79 8.25
C ARG A 94 28.63 13.96 6.75
N PRO A 95 29.89 14.05 6.29
CA PRO A 95 30.17 14.12 4.85
C PRO A 95 29.67 12.88 4.11
N PHE A 96 29.89 11.69 4.68
CA PHE A 96 29.43 10.43 4.10
C PHE A 96 27.90 10.29 4.12
N ALA A 97 27.24 10.76 5.19
CA ALA A 97 25.79 10.80 5.24
C ALA A 97 25.21 11.70 4.14
N LYS A 98 25.86 12.85 3.88
CA LYS A 98 25.46 13.79 2.84
C LYS A 98 25.64 13.24 1.42
N THR A 99 26.74 12.52 1.14
CA THR A 99 26.91 11.85 -0.15
C THR A 99 25.87 10.74 -0.35
N THR A 100 25.57 10.00 0.71
CA THR A 100 24.53 8.96 0.70
C THR A 100 23.14 9.57 0.45
N GLU A 101 22.81 10.70 1.09
CA GLU A 101 21.58 11.46 0.86
C GLU A 101 21.42 11.84 -0.61
N MET A 102 22.49 12.39 -1.21
CA MET A 102 22.48 12.80 -2.61
C MET A 102 22.29 11.61 -3.56
N ALA A 103 22.96 10.49 -3.29
CA ALA A 103 22.84 9.27 -4.10
C ALA A 103 21.42 8.70 -4.07
N PHE A 104 20.79 8.62 -2.89
CA PHE A 104 19.42 8.12 -2.79
C PHE A 104 18.40 9.06 -3.42
N ASN A 105 18.55 10.38 -3.24
CA ASN A 105 17.65 11.34 -3.87
C ASN A 105 17.76 11.29 -5.40
N HIS A 106 18.97 11.12 -5.95
CA HIS A 106 19.16 10.89 -7.38
C HIS A 106 18.46 9.60 -7.86
N LEU A 107 18.63 8.50 -7.12
CA LEU A 107 17.99 7.22 -7.45
C LEU A 107 16.45 7.34 -7.48
N ILE A 108 15.87 8.03 -6.49
CA ILE A 108 14.42 8.26 -6.40
C ILE A 108 13.90 9.03 -7.62
N GLU A 109 14.66 10.02 -8.09
CA GLU A 109 14.33 10.79 -9.28
C GLU A 109 14.40 9.93 -10.55
N GLU A 110 15.46 9.12 -10.70
CA GLU A 110 15.69 8.26 -11.85
C GLU A 110 14.59 7.18 -12.02
N ILE A 111 14.25 6.48 -10.93
CA ILE A 111 13.20 5.45 -10.95
C ILE A 111 11.78 6.03 -11.04
N LYS A 112 11.64 7.37 -10.96
CA LYS A 112 10.36 8.08 -10.91
C LYS A 112 9.45 7.51 -9.81
N PHE A 113 10.01 7.37 -8.62
CA PHE A 113 9.40 6.62 -7.50
C PHE A 113 7.95 7.04 -7.21
N ALA A 114 7.65 8.35 -7.23
CA ALA A 114 6.30 8.82 -6.98
C ALA A 114 5.27 8.30 -7.99
N ARG A 115 5.66 8.21 -9.27
CA ARG A 115 4.76 7.81 -10.36
C ARG A 115 4.59 6.29 -10.42
N ASN A 116 5.71 5.57 -10.35
CA ASN A 116 5.73 4.14 -10.63
C ASN A 116 5.36 3.30 -9.41
N SER A 117 5.75 3.73 -8.21
CA SER A 117 5.66 2.90 -7.01
C SER A 117 4.74 3.53 -5.95
N LEU A 118 4.84 4.84 -5.71
CA LEU A 118 4.05 5.49 -4.67
C LEU A 118 2.57 5.66 -5.08
N ARG A 119 2.30 5.97 -6.36
CA ARG A 119 0.93 6.10 -6.88
C ARG A 119 0.02 4.89 -6.60
N PRO A 120 0.38 3.65 -7.00
CA PRO A 120 -0.45 2.49 -6.71
C PRO A 120 -0.58 2.25 -5.20
N VAL A 121 0.50 2.45 -4.44
CA VAL A 121 0.51 2.22 -3.00
C VAL A 121 -0.37 3.20 -2.24
N VAL A 122 -0.36 4.48 -2.60
CA VAL A 122 -1.24 5.50 -1.99
C VAL A 122 -2.70 5.20 -2.32
N ARG A 123 -3.01 4.80 -3.56
CA ARG A 123 -4.35 4.35 -3.93
C ARG A 123 -4.80 3.17 -3.06
N ASP A 124 -3.96 2.15 -2.94
CA ASP A 124 -4.25 0.96 -2.14
C ASP A 124 -4.35 1.26 -0.64
N ALA A 125 -3.55 2.20 -0.13
CA ALA A 125 -3.61 2.67 1.25
C ALA A 125 -4.92 3.40 1.55
N MET A 126 -5.41 4.26 0.64
CA MET A 126 -6.72 4.91 0.80
C MET A 126 -7.87 3.92 0.79
N LEU A 127 -7.71 2.78 0.11
CA LEU A 127 -8.68 1.68 0.14
C LEU A 127 -8.49 0.76 1.36
N GLY A 128 -7.41 0.88 2.13
CA GLY A 128 -7.22 0.20 3.40
C GLY A 128 -5.78 -0.18 3.70
N LEU A 129 -5.02 -0.67 2.72
CA LEU A 129 -3.63 -1.11 2.92
C LEU A 129 -2.81 -1.00 1.65
N GLY A 130 -1.75 -0.20 1.70
CA GLY A 130 -0.74 -0.11 0.65
C GLY A 130 0.56 -0.75 1.13
N ILE A 131 1.00 -1.80 0.44
CA ILE A 131 2.29 -2.45 0.71
C ILE A 131 3.19 -2.23 -0.49
N LEU A 132 4.38 -1.66 -0.25
CA LEU A 132 5.43 -1.51 -1.24
C LEU A 132 6.56 -2.49 -0.92
N LYS A 133 6.98 -3.25 -1.93
CA LYS A 133 8.24 -4.00 -1.86
C LYS A 133 9.38 -3.05 -2.26
N THR A 134 10.37 -2.91 -1.40
CA THR A 134 11.61 -2.15 -1.63
C THR A 134 12.63 -2.99 -2.40
#